data_AF-E5AUF0-F1
#
_entry.id   AF-E5AUF0-F1
#
_cell.length_a   1.000
_cell.length_b   1.000
_cell.length_c   1.000
_cell.angle_alpha   90.00
_cell.angle_beta   90.00
_cell.angle_gamma   90.00
#
_symmetry.space_group_name_H-M   'P 1'
#
loop_
_entity.id
_entity.type
_entity.pdbx_description
1 polymer ?
#
loop_
_entity_poly.entity_id
_entity_poly.type
_entity_poly.pdbx_seq_one_letter_code
_entity_poly.pdbx_strand_id
1 'polypeptide(L)'
;MSCNALEASCFVDPALGAPPTVSLTPFTAVQPVEALVLPEHLDGRDGTNRGARETAQLAARNDLDAVRAWLSNYADTKTTFDTHRKEAERLLLWAVVQRGKPLSLLTHEDLQQFNAFLADPQPASRWVSATGGKYPRGDARWRPFNGPLSAASQRQARVILNGLFTWLVDAGYLRSNPMALLR
;
A
#
# COMPACT_ATOMS: atom_id res chain seq x y z
N MET A 1 35.16 28.49 -63.76
CA MET A 1 33.82 28.17 -63.24
C MET A 1 33.97 27.88 -61.76
N SER A 2 33.84 28.89 -60.92
CA SER A 2 33.85 28.75 -59.47
C SER A 2 32.40 28.76 -59.00
N CYS A 3 31.98 27.75 -58.23
CA CYS A 3 30.63 27.64 -57.68
C CYS A 3 30.71 27.51 -56.15
N ASN A 4 30.11 28.49 -55.49
CA ASN A 4 29.47 28.52 -54.18
C ASN A 4 30.13 27.90 -52.93
N ALA A 5 30.35 28.76 -51.94
CA ALA A 5 30.15 28.44 -50.53
C ALA A 5 28.91 29.22 -50.06
N LEU A 6 27.81 28.52 -49.79
CA LEU A 6 26.69 29.04 -49.01
C LEU A 6 26.86 28.58 -47.56
N GLU A 7 26.63 29.54 -46.67
CA GLU A 7 26.63 29.40 -45.21
C GLU A 7 25.62 28.35 -44.74
N ALA A 8 26.02 27.52 -43.78
CA ALA A 8 25.12 26.67 -43.02
C ALA A 8 25.15 27.15 -41.55
N SER A 9 24.17 27.97 -41.19
CA SER A 9 23.88 28.31 -39.79
C SER A 9 23.28 27.09 -39.09
N CYS A 10 23.93 26.64 -38.02
CA CYS A 10 23.37 25.67 -37.08
C CYS A 10 22.18 26.29 -36.34
N PHE A 11 20.96 25.91 -36.71
CA PHE A 11 19.75 26.19 -35.92
C PHE A 11 19.62 25.11 -34.84
N VAL A 12 19.65 25.51 -33.57
CA VAL A 12 19.39 24.61 -32.43
C VAL A 12 17.91 24.76 -32.08
N ASP A 13 17.12 23.71 -32.30
CA ASP A 13 15.69 23.67 -31.96
C ASP A 13 15.47 23.76 -30.43
N PRO A 14 14.74 24.77 -29.91
CA PRO A 14 14.39 24.87 -28.50
C PRO A 14 12.97 24.32 -28.28
N ALA A 15 12.79 23.00 -28.39
CA ALA A 15 11.49 22.37 -28.12
C ALA A 15 11.60 20.96 -27.52
N LEU A 16 12.44 20.78 -26.50
CA LEU A 16 12.27 19.67 -25.56
C LEU A 16 11.21 20.09 -24.52
N GLY A 17 9.95 19.82 -24.85
CA GLY A 17 8.85 19.95 -23.90
C GLY A 17 9.15 19.15 -22.64
N ALA A 18 9.04 19.80 -21.48
CA ALA A 18 9.12 19.13 -20.19
C ALA A 18 8.15 17.93 -20.18
N PRO A 19 8.53 16.78 -19.57
CA PRO A 19 7.63 15.64 -19.48
C PRO A 19 6.31 16.10 -18.83
N PRO A 20 5.15 15.58 -19.26
CA PRO A 20 3.89 15.92 -18.64
C PRO A 20 4.00 15.61 -17.14
N THR A 21 3.92 16.66 -16.32
CA THR A 21 3.79 16.52 -14.87
C THR A 21 2.47 15.81 -14.63
N VAL A 22 2.50 14.49 -14.45
CA VAL A 22 1.33 13.71 -14.07
C VAL A 22 0.95 14.20 -12.67
N SER A 23 -0.05 15.08 -12.58
CA SER A 23 -0.68 15.43 -11.31
C SER A 23 -1.36 14.18 -10.76
N LEU A 24 -0.67 13.47 -9.88
CA LEU A 24 -1.26 12.37 -9.11
C LEU A 24 -2.15 12.98 -8.03
N THR A 25 -3.46 13.03 -8.30
CA THR A 25 -4.45 13.41 -7.28
C THR A 25 -4.30 12.47 -6.08
N PRO A 26 -4.16 12.97 -4.84
CA PRO A 26 -3.96 12.11 -3.68
C PRO A 26 -5.17 11.20 -3.48
N PHE A 27 -4.91 9.90 -3.28
CA PHE A 27 -5.97 8.94 -2.97
C PHE A 27 -6.45 9.14 -1.53
N THR A 28 -7.67 9.63 -1.36
CA THR A 28 -8.21 9.99 -0.02
C THR A 28 -9.29 9.04 0.49
N ALA A 29 -9.70 8.04 -0.30
CA ALA A 29 -10.83 7.18 0.03
C ALA A 29 -10.45 6.14 1.10
N VAL A 30 -11.13 6.20 2.25
CA VAL A 30 -11.06 5.16 3.29
C VAL A 30 -12.31 4.29 3.18
N GLN A 31 -12.14 3.11 2.60
CA GLN A 31 -13.22 2.15 2.36
C GLN A 31 -12.72 0.72 2.64
N PRO A 32 -13.61 -0.24 2.92
CA PRO A 32 -13.21 -1.61 3.12
C PRO A 32 -12.48 -2.20 1.91
N VAL A 33 -11.59 -3.16 2.17
CA VAL A 33 -10.77 -3.87 1.20
C VAL A 33 -11.59 -4.60 0.13
N GLU A 34 -12.86 -4.92 0.40
CA GLU A 34 -13.78 -5.51 -0.57
C GLU A 34 -14.24 -4.51 -1.65
N ALA A 35 -14.33 -3.22 -1.31
CA ALA A 35 -14.74 -2.14 -2.20
C ALA A 35 -13.54 -1.32 -2.72
N LEU A 36 -12.34 -1.57 -2.18
CA LEU A 36 -11.14 -0.80 -2.48
C LEU A 36 -10.69 -1.02 -3.93
N VAL A 37 -10.74 0.04 -4.72
CA VAL A 37 -10.16 0.11 -6.06
C VAL A 37 -8.97 1.05 -6.00
N LEU A 38 -7.77 0.52 -6.26
CA LEU A 38 -6.52 1.28 -6.23
C LEU A 38 -6.16 1.76 -7.63
N PRO A 39 -5.73 3.03 -7.79
CA PRO A 39 -5.07 3.49 -9.01
C PRO A 39 -3.82 2.64 -9.30
N GLU A 40 -3.45 2.51 -10.58
CA GLU A 40 -2.33 1.65 -10.99
C GLU A 40 -1.01 1.99 -10.26
N HIS A 41 -0.74 3.27 -10.03
CA HIS A 41 0.48 3.71 -9.33
C HIS A 41 0.49 3.38 -7.83
N LEU A 42 -0.64 2.93 -7.25
CA LEU A 42 -0.79 2.54 -5.84
C LEU A 42 -1.14 1.06 -5.66
N ASP A 43 -1.26 0.29 -6.73
CA ASP A 43 -1.63 -1.12 -6.62
C ASP A 43 -0.42 -2.04 -6.30
N GLY A 44 0.80 -1.52 -6.44
CA GLY A 44 2.03 -2.21 -6.06
C GLY A 44 2.60 -3.15 -7.11
N ARG A 45 2.08 -3.17 -8.34
CA ARG A 45 2.67 -3.97 -9.42
C ARG A 45 4.14 -3.62 -9.68
N ASP A 46 4.51 -2.34 -9.50
CA ASP A 46 5.86 -1.79 -9.72
C ASP A 46 6.59 -1.43 -8.40
N GLY A 47 6.13 -1.95 -7.27
CA GLY A 47 6.70 -1.64 -5.95
C GLY A 47 8.18 -2.03 -5.84
N THR A 48 8.97 -1.19 -5.17
CA THR A 48 10.41 -1.43 -5.06
C THR A 48 10.80 -2.65 -4.26
N ASN A 49 9.91 -3.29 -3.50
CA ASN A 49 10.18 -4.56 -2.79
C ASN A 49 9.53 -5.77 -3.50
N ARG A 50 9.02 -5.63 -4.72
CA ARG A 50 8.39 -6.73 -5.47
C ARG A 50 9.38 -7.81 -5.87
N GLY A 51 9.04 -9.06 -5.60
CA GLY A 51 9.77 -10.24 -6.06
C GLY A 51 9.68 -10.42 -7.58
N ALA A 52 10.60 -11.22 -8.13
CA ALA A 52 10.60 -11.54 -9.55
C ALA A 52 9.42 -12.47 -9.88
N ARG A 53 8.67 -12.13 -10.94
CA ARG A 53 7.40 -12.80 -11.27
C ARG A 53 7.59 -14.23 -11.75
N GLU A 54 8.70 -14.48 -12.43
CA GLU A 54 9.10 -15.80 -12.92
C GLU A 54 9.35 -16.82 -11.80
N THR A 55 9.70 -16.34 -10.59
CA THR A 55 9.94 -17.20 -9.41
C THR A 55 8.78 -17.17 -8.41
N ALA A 56 7.76 -16.34 -8.63
CA ALA A 56 6.67 -16.19 -7.69
C ALA A 56 5.75 -17.43 -7.71
N GLN A 57 5.40 -17.92 -6.52
CA GLN A 57 4.43 -19.01 -6.34
C GLN A 57 2.98 -18.51 -6.41
N LEU A 58 2.78 -17.19 -6.45
CA LEU A 58 1.46 -16.55 -6.50
C LEU A 58 1.18 -15.96 -7.89
N ALA A 59 -0.04 -16.18 -8.37
CA ALA A 59 -0.57 -15.52 -9.55
C ALA A 59 -0.95 -14.03 -9.31
N ALA A 60 -0.80 -13.54 -8.08
CA ALA A 60 -1.15 -12.19 -7.67
C ALA A 60 -0.41 -11.13 -8.48
N ARG A 61 -1.16 -10.21 -9.10
CA ARG A 61 -0.61 -9.17 -9.99
C ARG A 61 -0.35 -7.85 -9.27
N ASN A 62 -1.04 -7.62 -8.16
CA ASN A 62 -0.95 -6.41 -7.33
C ASN A 62 -1.02 -6.80 -5.84
N ASP A 63 -0.81 -5.83 -4.96
CA ASP A 63 -0.70 -6.05 -3.51
C ASP A 63 -2.01 -6.54 -2.91
N LEU A 64 -3.13 -6.08 -3.44
CA LEU A 64 -4.45 -6.46 -2.97
C LEU A 64 -4.73 -7.95 -3.25
N ASP A 65 -4.36 -8.43 -4.44
CA ASP A 65 -4.49 -9.85 -4.81
C ASP A 65 -3.57 -10.74 -3.96
N ALA A 66 -2.37 -10.26 -3.65
CA ALA A 66 -1.44 -10.97 -2.77
C ALA A 66 -1.97 -11.10 -1.34
N VAL A 67 -2.51 -10.02 -0.79
CA VAL A 67 -3.15 -10.05 0.54
C VAL A 67 -4.38 -10.96 0.54
N ARG A 68 -5.19 -10.96 -0.53
CA ARG A 68 -6.32 -11.90 -0.67
C ARG A 68 -5.86 -13.35 -0.70
N ALA A 69 -4.79 -13.66 -1.43
CA ALA A 69 -4.20 -15.00 -1.46
C ALA A 69 -3.64 -15.43 -0.10
N TRP A 70 -3.04 -14.50 0.66
CA TRP A 70 -2.62 -14.80 2.03
C TRP A 70 -3.83 -15.08 2.95
N LEU A 71 -4.89 -14.28 2.84
CA LEU A 71 -6.09 -14.43 3.66
C LEU A 71 -6.84 -15.74 3.38
N SER A 72 -6.76 -16.31 2.17
CA SER A 72 -7.42 -17.59 1.87
C SER A 72 -6.85 -18.77 2.68
N ASN A 73 -5.64 -18.65 3.23
CA ASN A 73 -5.08 -19.66 4.15
C ASN A 73 -5.88 -19.81 5.45
N TYR A 74 -6.75 -18.83 5.76
CA TYR A 74 -7.56 -18.80 6.99
C TYR A 74 -9.06 -18.90 6.71
N ALA A 75 -9.46 -19.22 5.46
CA ALA A 75 -10.86 -19.20 5.03
C ALA A 75 -11.79 -20.07 5.89
N ASP A 76 -11.29 -21.18 6.42
CA ASP A 76 -12.06 -22.13 7.25
C ASP A 76 -12.26 -21.65 8.69
N THR A 77 -11.52 -20.62 9.14
CA THR A 77 -11.63 -20.08 10.50
C THR A 77 -12.04 -18.61 10.47
N LYS A 78 -13.35 -18.38 10.46
CA LYS A 78 -13.95 -17.04 10.33
C LYS A 78 -13.35 -15.99 11.29
N THR A 79 -13.16 -16.34 12.56
CA THR A 79 -12.62 -15.39 13.57
C THR A 79 -11.18 -14.99 13.26
N THR A 80 -10.35 -15.95 12.86
CA THR A 80 -8.95 -15.71 12.48
C THR A 80 -8.88 -14.90 11.19
N PHE A 81 -9.65 -15.30 10.17
CA PHE A 81 -9.79 -14.57 8.91
C PHE A 81 -10.19 -13.11 9.14
N ASP A 82 -11.25 -12.86 9.93
CA ASP A 82 -11.73 -11.51 10.21
C ASP A 82 -10.68 -10.66 10.93
N THR A 83 -9.94 -11.27 11.86
CA THR A 83 -8.87 -10.58 12.58
C THR A 83 -7.71 -10.25 11.64
N HIS A 84 -7.27 -11.19 10.81
CA HIS A 84 -6.16 -11.01 9.88
C HIS A 84 -6.51 -9.99 8.79
N ARG A 85 -7.71 -10.10 8.20
CA ARG A 85 -8.25 -9.15 7.23
C ARG A 85 -8.28 -7.74 7.81
N LYS A 86 -8.78 -7.57 9.03
CA LYS A 86 -8.89 -6.27 9.69
C LYS A 86 -7.53 -5.59 9.87
N GLU A 87 -6.49 -6.32 10.28
CA GLU A 87 -5.16 -5.73 10.42
C GLU A 87 -4.47 -5.46 9.08
N ALA A 88 -4.60 -6.38 8.10
CA ALA A 88 -4.09 -6.15 6.75
C ALA A 88 -4.76 -4.96 6.06
N GLU A 89 -6.07 -4.79 6.24
CA GLU A 89 -6.84 -3.66 5.72
C GLU A 89 -6.36 -2.33 6.33
N ARG A 90 -6.10 -2.29 7.64
CA ARG A 90 -5.56 -1.09 8.30
C ARG A 90 -4.23 -0.67 7.67
N LEU A 91 -3.33 -1.64 7.45
CA LEU A 91 -2.04 -1.36 6.84
C LEU A 91 -2.19 -0.89 5.39
N LEU A 92 -2.97 -1.61 4.57
CA LEU A 92 -3.20 -1.25 3.16
C LEU A 92 -3.77 0.15 3.02
N LEU A 93 -4.82 0.47 3.77
CA LEU A 93 -5.45 1.78 3.74
C LEU A 93 -4.50 2.87 4.21
N TRP A 94 -3.79 2.65 5.31
CA TRP A 94 -2.80 3.61 5.80
C TRP A 94 -1.70 3.86 4.76
N ALA A 95 -1.16 2.81 4.14
CA ALA A 95 -0.11 2.93 3.14
C ALA A 95 -0.56 3.80 1.95
N VAL A 96 -1.72 3.50 1.37
CA VAL A 96 -2.19 4.20 0.17
C VAL A 96 -2.74 5.60 0.47
N VAL A 97 -3.47 5.78 1.59
CA VAL A 97 -4.14 7.06 1.91
C VAL A 97 -3.22 8.01 2.69
N GLN A 98 -2.41 7.51 3.62
CA GLN A 98 -1.55 8.33 4.47
C GLN A 98 -0.15 8.53 3.89
N ARG A 99 0.41 7.51 3.22
CA ARG A 99 1.76 7.57 2.64
C ARG A 99 1.75 7.77 1.12
N GLY A 100 0.65 7.48 0.43
CA GLY A 100 0.63 7.44 -1.03
C GLY A 100 1.54 6.36 -1.59
N LYS A 101 1.66 5.23 -0.86
CA LYS A 101 2.56 4.13 -1.20
C LYS A 101 1.79 2.81 -1.30
N PRO A 102 2.09 1.96 -2.29
CA PRO A 102 1.65 0.57 -2.25
C PRO A 102 2.36 -0.20 -1.11
N LEU A 103 1.78 -1.33 -0.69
CA LEU A 103 2.32 -2.18 0.36
C LEU A 103 3.72 -2.70 0.00
N SER A 104 3.94 -3.05 -1.26
CA SER A 104 5.22 -3.51 -1.78
C SER A 104 6.28 -2.43 -1.97
N LEU A 105 6.00 -1.17 -1.62
CA LEU A 105 7.01 -0.10 -1.56
C LEU A 105 7.33 0.31 -0.11
N LEU A 106 6.59 -0.21 0.88
CA LEU A 106 6.81 0.13 2.28
C LEU A 106 8.21 -0.27 2.75
N THR A 107 8.87 0.68 3.40
CA THR A 107 10.17 0.46 4.04
C THR A 107 10.01 0.17 5.53
N HIS A 108 11.13 -0.13 6.19
CA HIS A 108 11.19 -0.26 7.63
C HIS A 108 10.67 1.00 8.35
N GLU A 109 11.10 2.18 7.90
CA GLU A 109 10.74 3.48 8.49
C GLU A 109 9.25 3.79 8.31
N ASP A 110 8.66 3.41 7.18
CA ASP A 110 7.21 3.54 7.00
C ASP A 110 6.48 2.66 8.03
N LEU A 111 6.95 1.44 8.30
CA LEU A 111 6.30 0.56 9.28
C LEU A 111 6.51 1.01 10.73
N GLN A 112 7.59 1.74 11.04
CA GLN A 112 7.71 2.46 12.30
C GLN A 112 6.65 3.56 12.43
N GLN A 113 6.38 4.32 11.37
CA GLN A 113 5.32 5.33 11.35
C GLN A 113 3.94 4.69 11.49
N PHE A 114 3.70 3.55 10.83
CA PHE A 114 2.46 2.80 10.99
C PHE A 114 2.26 2.34 12.44
N ASN A 115 3.33 1.87 13.12
CA ASN A 115 3.24 1.48 14.53
C ASN A 115 2.83 2.64 15.43
N ALA A 116 3.41 3.83 15.23
CA ALA A 116 2.99 5.03 15.96
C ALA A 116 1.54 5.41 15.63
N PHE A 117 1.16 5.29 14.36
CA PHE A 117 -0.19 5.58 13.89
C PHE A 117 -1.25 4.64 14.50
N LEU A 118 -0.93 3.37 14.78
CA LEU A 118 -1.87 2.48 15.50
C LEU A 118 -2.21 2.99 16.90
N ALA A 119 -1.27 3.68 17.56
CA ALA A 119 -1.45 4.27 18.88
C ALA A 119 -2.18 5.62 18.84
N ASP A 120 -2.10 6.35 17.72
CA ASP A 120 -2.80 7.61 17.52
C ASP A 120 -3.16 7.83 16.02
N PRO A 121 -4.30 7.30 15.55
CA PRO A 121 -4.67 7.39 14.14
C PRO A 121 -5.12 8.81 13.76
N GLN A 122 -4.26 9.56 13.07
CA GLN A 122 -4.51 10.96 12.69
C GLN A 122 -4.56 11.20 11.16
N PRO A 123 -5.46 12.08 10.66
CA PRO A 123 -6.46 12.82 11.43
C PRO A 123 -7.62 11.92 11.87
N ALA A 124 -8.05 12.03 13.13
CA ALA A 124 -9.06 11.15 13.72
C ALA A 124 -10.38 11.11 12.91
N SER A 125 -10.83 12.23 12.33
CA SER A 125 -12.04 12.30 11.50
C SER A 125 -12.02 11.37 10.26
N ARG A 126 -10.82 11.04 9.77
CA ARG A 126 -10.61 10.15 8.63
C ARG A 126 -10.49 8.69 9.03
N TRP A 127 -9.96 8.41 10.21
CA TRP A 127 -9.51 7.06 10.58
C TRP A 127 -10.32 6.42 11.70
N VAL A 128 -10.91 7.24 12.57
CA VAL A 128 -11.58 6.83 13.79
C VAL A 128 -13.08 7.10 13.65
N SER A 129 -13.88 6.09 13.99
CA SER A 129 -15.34 6.22 14.09
C SER A 129 -15.69 7.29 15.13
N ALA A 130 -16.42 8.33 14.71
CA ALA A 130 -16.70 9.51 15.54
C ALA A 130 -17.46 9.19 16.84
N THR A 131 -18.25 8.11 16.84
CA THR A 131 -19.04 7.66 18.00
C THR A 131 -18.42 6.46 18.72
N GLY A 132 -17.24 5.99 18.28
CA GLY A 132 -16.66 4.72 18.72
C GLY A 132 -17.47 3.48 18.30
N GLY A 133 -18.54 3.66 17.52
CA GLY A 133 -19.42 2.59 17.06
C GLY A 133 -18.83 1.79 15.91
N LYS A 134 -19.10 0.47 15.91
CA LYS A 134 -18.81 -0.42 14.78
C LYS A 134 -19.89 -0.26 13.72
N TYR A 135 -19.63 0.56 12.71
CA TYR A 135 -20.53 0.66 11.56
C TYR A 135 -20.38 -0.55 10.62
N PRO A 136 -21.44 -0.96 9.92
CA PRO A 136 -21.33 -1.94 8.84
C PRO A 136 -20.33 -1.49 7.78
N ARG A 137 -19.64 -2.43 7.12
CA ARG A 137 -18.57 -2.12 6.14
C ARG A 137 -19.06 -1.26 4.96
N GLY A 138 -20.31 -1.44 4.53
CA GLY A 138 -20.92 -0.64 3.45
C GLY A 138 -21.47 0.74 3.88
N ASP A 139 -21.39 1.10 5.17
CA ASP A 139 -21.86 2.39 5.67
C ASP A 139 -20.81 3.48 5.41
N ALA A 140 -21.21 4.66 4.93
CA ALA A 140 -20.30 5.79 4.67
C ALA A 140 -19.56 6.29 5.93
N ARG A 141 -20.11 6.01 7.12
CA ARG A 141 -19.51 6.34 8.42
C ARG A 141 -18.48 5.30 8.87
N TRP A 142 -18.32 4.20 8.14
CA TRP A 142 -17.35 3.17 8.46
C TRP A 142 -15.93 3.74 8.51
N ARG A 143 -15.18 3.27 9.51
CA ARG A 143 -13.79 3.63 9.73
C ARG A 143 -13.01 2.40 10.21
N PRO A 144 -11.73 2.26 9.84
CA PRO A 144 -10.92 1.09 10.21
C PRO A 144 -10.53 1.05 11.70
N PHE A 145 -10.68 2.18 12.41
CA PHE A 145 -10.45 2.30 13.85
C PHE A 145 -11.72 2.74 14.57
N ASN A 146 -11.94 2.19 15.77
CA ASN A 146 -12.96 2.65 16.71
C ASN A 146 -12.34 3.48 17.86
N GLY A 147 -11.07 3.85 17.71
CA GLY A 147 -10.24 4.53 18.68
C GLY A 147 -8.77 4.06 18.55
N PRO A 148 -7.85 4.73 19.27
CA PRO A 148 -6.48 4.24 19.48
C PRO A 148 -6.43 2.76 19.90
N LEU A 149 -5.49 1.99 19.35
CA LEU A 149 -5.31 0.61 19.79
C LEU A 149 -4.59 0.58 21.15
N SER A 150 -5.03 -0.32 22.03
CA SER A 150 -4.29 -0.66 23.24
C SER A 150 -2.93 -1.28 22.91
N ALA A 151 -1.94 -1.18 23.81
CA ALA A 151 -0.61 -1.75 23.60
C ALA A 151 -0.64 -3.26 23.26
N ALA A 152 -1.57 -4.01 23.85
CA ALA A 152 -1.78 -5.42 23.52
C ALA A 152 -2.29 -5.62 22.08
N SER A 153 -3.26 -4.80 21.65
CA SER A 153 -3.79 -4.85 20.29
C SER A 153 -2.75 -4.42 19.25
N GLN A 154 -1.91 -3.43 19.58
CA GLN A 154 -0.79 -3.03 18.72
C GLN A 154 0.23 -4.16 18.55
N ARG A 155 0.59 -4.87 19.63
CA ARG A 155 1.46 -6.06 19.56
C ARG A 155 0.85 -7.14 18.67
N GLN A 156 -0.43 -7.44 18.86
CA GLN A 156 -1.13 -8.45 18.05
C GLN A 156 -1.16 -8.06 16.57
N ALA A 157 -1.45 -6.80 16.25
CA ALA A 157 -1.43 -6.30 14.87
C ALA A 157 -0.05 -6.50 14.24
N ARG A 158 1.03 -6.17 14.97
CA ARG A 158 2.41 -6.40 14.49
C ARG A 158 2.72 -7.87 14.21
N VAL A 159 2.29 -8.79 15.09
CA VAL A 159 2.49 -10.23 14.89
C VAL A 159 1.79 -10.71 13.62
N ILE A 160 0.54 -10.32 13.43
CA ILE A 160 -0.25 -10.69 12.25
C ILE A 160 0.39 -10.14 10.97
N LEU A 161 0.78 -8.87 10.97
CA LEU A 161 1.39 -8.23 9.80
C LEU A 161 2.78 -8.79 9.48
N ASN A 162 3.57 -9.14 10.49
CA ASN A 162 4.83 -9.83 10.27
C ASN A 162 4.59 -11.21 9.64
N GLY A 163 3.56 -11.95 10.07
CA GLY A 163 3.15 -13.21 9.44
C GLY A 163 2.74 -13.03 7.97
N LEU A 164 1.99 -11.96 7.65
CA LEU A 164 1.68 -11.59 6.27
C LEU A 164 2.95 -11.36 5.44
N PHE A 165 3.86 -10.49 5.89
CA PHE A 165 5.07 -10.17 5.13
C PHE A 165 5.99 -11.37 4.95
N THR A 166 6.19 -12.19 5.99
CA THR A 166 6.97 -13.43 5.90
C THR A 166 6.37 -14.36 4.85
N TRP A 167 5.06 -14.61 4.89
CA TRP A 167 4.41 -15.47 3.91
C TRP A 167 4.52 -14.93 2.48
N LEU A 168 4.40 -13.61 2.29
CA LEU A 168 4.57 -12.99 0.97
C LEU A 168 6.01 -13.10 0.43
N VAL A 169 7.01 -13.13 1.31
CA VAL A 169 8.41 -13.39 0.91
C VAL A 169 8.58 -14.86 0.55
N ASP A 170 8.09 -15.77 1.37
CA ASP A 170 8.18 -17.22 1.12
C ASP A 170 7.50 -17.60 -0.22
N ALA A 171 6.39 -16.92 -0.54
CA ALA A 171 5.66 -17.08 -1.78
C ALA A 171 6.31 -16.38 -2.99
N GLY A 172 7.43 -15.68 -2.81
CA GLY A 172 8.17 -14.95 -3.85
C GLY A 172 7.49 -13.67 -4.33
N TYR A 173 6.43 -13.20 -3.65
CA TYR A 173 5.75 -11.96 -4.00
C TYR A 173 6.54 -10.72 -3.55
N LEU A 174 7.22 -10.79 -2.42
CA LEU A 174 8.17 -9.76 -1.95
C LEU A 174 9.59 -10.30 -1.96
N ARG A 175 10.58 -9.41 -2.10
CA ARG A 175 12.00 -9.77 -2.01
C ARG A 175 12.49 -9.91 -0.58
N SER A 176 11.89 -9.15 0.34
CA SER A 176 12.32 -9.12 1.73
C SER A 176 11.18 -8.70 2.65
N ASN A 177 11.26 -9.08 3.93
CA ASN A 177 10.28 -8.69 4.94
C ASN A 177 10.70 -7.34 5.56
N PRO A 178 9.96 -6.23 5.30
CA PRO A 178 10.29 -4.91 5.84
C PRO A 178 10.08 -4.80 7.37
N MET A 179 9.37 -5.74 7.98
CA MET A 179 9.17 -5.83 9.43
C MET A 179 10.27 -6.60 10.16
N ALA A 180 11.17 -7.30 9.45
CA ALA A 180 12.16 -8.20 10.08
C ALA A 180 13.09 -7.51 11.09
N LEU A 181 13.27 -6.20 10.95
CA LEU A 181 14.12 -5.39 11.83
C LEU A 181 13.34 -4.59 12.89
N LEU A 182 12.01 -4.69 12.92
CA LEU A 182 11.19 -4.01 13.93
C LEU A 182 11.37 -4.71 15.28
N ARG A 183 11.80 -3.95 16.28
CA ARG A 183 11.95 -4.39 17.68
C ARG A 183 10.93 -3.71 18.57
#